data_AF-J3JYY3-F1
#
_entry.id   AF-J3JYY3-F1
#
_cell.length_a   1.000
_cell.length_b   1.000
_cell.length_c   1.000
_cell.angle_alpha   90.00
_cell.angle_beta   90.00
_cell.angle_gamma   90.00
#
_symmetry.space_group_name_H-M   'P 1'
#
loop_
_entity.id
_entity.type
_entity.pdbx_description
1 polymer ?
#
loop_
_entity_poly.entity_id
_entity_poly.type
_entity_poly.pdbx_seq_one_letter_code
_entity_poly.pdbx_strand_id
1 'polypeptide(L)'
;MSKNGVTAEEKKSRMIELFYETGECYQLKELEKLAPKAKGIVANSVKDIIQKLVDDGLIDSDKIGTSIYYWSFPSKGINLRKRKLSEITKKYEDVSKKQKLMNDTLQDSDINQDEDKLSKILGEITDIELDLATLKRQLVEFQDNDPEKFDALKTKTVGLKDAANRWTDNIFAVKTWCKNKFLIEGKVLNKQFGIPEDLDYIE
;
A
#
# COMPACT_ATOMS: atom_id res chain seq x y z
N MET A 1 -63.20 14.78 7.13
CA MET A 1 -62.09 14.87 8.11
C MET A 1 -61.42 13.50 8.18
N SER A 2 -60.23 13.33 7.61
CA SER A 2 -59.60 12.01 7.48
C SER A 2 -59.24 11.43 8.85
N LYS A 3 -59.64 10.17 9.08
CA LYS A 3 -59.18 9.34 10.19
C LYS A 3 -57.69 9.02 9.97
N ASN A 4 -56.81 9.95 10.30
CA ASN A 4 -55.37 9.69 10.31
C ASN A 4 -55.09 8.65 11.40
N GLY A 5 -54.71 7.44 10.99
CA GLY A 5 -54.33 6.38 11.91
C GLY A 5 -53.14 6.82 12.77
N VAL A 6 -53.16 6.45 14.05
CA VAL A 6 -52.07 6.73 14.99
C VAL A 6 -50.76 6.13 14.46
N THR A 7 -49.69 6.93 14.42
CA THR A 7 -48.40 6.48 13.89
C THR A 7 -47.74 5.45 14.82
N ALA A 8 -46.72 4.72 14.34
CA ALA A 8 -46.04 3.70 15.13
C ALA A 8 -45.39 4.27 16.41
N GLU A 9 -44.80 5.46 16.31
CA GLU A 9 -44.14 6.13 17.43
C GLU A 9 -45.15 6.64 18.46
N GLU A 10 -46.29 7.13 17.97
CA GLU A 10 -47.36 7.65 18.82
C GLU A 10 -48.09 6.53 19.56
N LYS A 11 -48.17 5.33 18.97
CA LYS A 11 -48.60 4.11 19.68
C LYS A 11 -47.62 3.70 20.78
N LYS A 12 -46.31 3.82 20.54
CA LYS A 12 -45.27 3.56 21.55
C LYS A 12 -45.39 4.53 22.73
N SER A 13 -45.49 5.83 22.46
CA SER A 13 -45.65 6.87 23.49
C SER A 13 -46.91 6.64 24.34
N ARG A 14 -48.05 6.37 23.70
CA ARG A 14 -49.30 6.08 24.42
C ARG A 14 -49.23 4.81 25.27
N MET A 15 -48.49 3.79 24.83
CA MET A 15 -48.26 2.58 25.63
C MET A 15 -47.40 2.90 26.86
N ILE A 16 -46.32 3.67 26.71
CA ILE A 16 -45.49 4.10 27.84
C ILE A 16 -46.30 4.95 28.83
N GLU A 17 -47.11 5.89 28.33
CA GLU A 17 -48.00 6.70 29.18
C GLU A 17 -48.95 5.82 30.00
N LEU A 18 -49.51 4.75 29.41
CA LEU A 18 -50.37 3.81 30.15
C LEU A 18 -49.64 3.21 31.36
N PHE A 19 -48.39 2.78 31.19
CA PHE A 19 -47.57 2.27 32.29
C PHE A 19 -47.26 3.35 33.32
N TYR A 20 -46.99 4.58 32.90
CA TYR A 20 -46.65 5.68 33.80
C TYR A 20 -47.85 6.21 34.59
N GLU A 21 -49.03 6.27 33.98
CA GLU A 21 -50.27 6.71 34.63
C GLU A 21 -50.76 5.71 35.66
N THR A 22 -50.66 4.42 35.35
CA THR A 22 -51.16 3.36 36.23
C THR A 22 -50.13 2.92 37.26
N GLY A 23 -48.84 2.90 36.90
CA GLY A 23 -47.76 2.45 37.78
C GLY A 23 -47.87 0.97 38.16
N GLU A 24 -48.61 0.18 37.37
CA GLU A 24 -48.87 -1.24 37.64
C GLU A 24 -48.08 -2.17 36.71
N CYS A 25 -48.01 -3.45 37.10
CA CYS A 25 -47.43 -4.53 36.31
C CYS A 25 -48.55 -5.29 35.61
N TYR A 26 -48.36 -5.61 34.32
CA TYR A 26 -49.38 -6.27 33.51
C TYR A 26 -48.86 -7.50 32.80
N GLN A 27 -49.76 -8.46 32.57
CA GLN A 27 -49.56 -9.53 31.61
C GLN A 27 -49.98 -9.07 30.20
N LEU A 28 -49.45 -9.73 29.17
CA LEU A 28 -49.80 -9.42 27.77
C LEU A 28 -51.32 -9.43 27.53
N LYS A 29 -52.04 -10.41 28.09
CA LYS A 29 -53.50 -10.54 27.95
C LYS A 29 -54.28 -9.38 28.58
N GLU A 30 -53.71 -8.75 29.62
CA GLU A 30 -54.31 -7.61 30.30
C GLU A 30 -54.10 -6.34 29.46
N LEU A 31 -52.88 -6.16 28.92
CA LEU A 31 -52.54 -5.05 28.03
C LEU A 31 -53.33 -5.11 26.72
N GLU A 32 -53.59 -6.30 26.17
CA GLU A 32 -54.41 -6.50 24.98
C GLU A 32 -55.87 -6.03 25.18
N LYS A 33 -56.36 -5.98 26.42
CA LYS A 33 -57.69 -5.44 26.76
C LYS A 33 -57.63 -3.97 27.18
N LEU A 34 -56.61 -3.58 27.94
CA LEU A 34 -56.49 -2.26 28.54
C LEU A 34 -56.04 -1.21 27.51
N ALA A 35 -55.04 -1.52 26.68
CA ALA A 35 -54.44 -0.57 25.74
C ALA A 35 -55.42 -0.07 24.65
N PRO A 36 -56.29 -0.91 24.06
CA PRO A 36 -57.33 -0.43 23.15
C PRO A 36 -58.37 0.46 23.83
N LYS A 37 -58.77 0.12 25.05
CA LYS A 37 -59.82 0.82 25.80
C LYS A 37 -59.35 2.16 26.35
N ALA A 38 -58.14 2.20 26.92
CA ALA A 38 -57.61 3.39 27.60
C ALA A 38 -56.90 4.35 26.64
N LYS A 39 -56.19 3.84 25.64
CA LYS A 39 -55.28 4.64 24.80
C LYS A 39 -55.57 4.55 23.29
N GLY A 40 -56.59 3.80 22.89
CA GLY A 40 -57.00 3.66 21.49
C GLY A 40 -55.99 2.92 20.61
N ILE A 41 -55.16 2.06 21.22
CA ILE A 41 -54.17 1.25 20.49
C ILE A 41 -54.90 0.04 19.87
N VAL A 42 -54.61 -0.28 18.62
CA VAL A 42 -55.21 -1.45 17.95
C VAL A 42 -54.75 -2.73 18.66
N ALA A 43 -55.68 -3.57 19.11
CA ALA A 43 -55.40 -4.77 19.92
C ALA A 43 -54.32 -5.67 19.30
N ASN A 44 -54.41 -5.95 17.99
CA ASN A 44 -53.47 -6.80 17.28
C ASN A 44 -52.03 -6.23 17.24
N SER A 45 -51.85 -4.94 17.50
CA SER A 45 -50.53 -4.29 17.52
C SER A 45 -49.89 -4.22 18.90
N VAL A 46 -50.63 -4.54 19.97
CA VAL A 46 -50.17 -4.39 21.37
C VAL A 46 -48.92 -5.22 21.63
N LYS A 47 -48.93 -6.49 21.19
CA LYS A 47 -47.78 -7.39 21.35
C LYS A 47 -46.51 -6.85 20.70
N ASP A 48 -46.60 -6.39 19.43
CA ASP A 48 -45.45 -5.87 18.69
C ASP A 48 -44.91 -4.58 19.29
N ILE A 49 -45.79 -3.72 19.81
CA ILE A 49 -45.40 -2.47 20.47
C ILE A 49 -44.66 -2.77 21.78
N ILE A 50 -45.18 -3.68 22.61
CA ILE A 50 -44.52 -4.09 23.86
C ILE A 50 -43.15 -4.68 23.54
N GLN A 51 -43.05 -5.58 22.56
CA GLN A 51 -41.76 -6.17 22.20
C GLN A 51 -40.75 -5.11 21.80
N LYS A 52 -41.11 -4.18 20.91
CA LYS A 52 -40.22 -3.08 20.51
C LYS A 52 -39.80 -2.20 21.70
N LEU A 53 -40.72 -1.93 22.63
CA LEU A 53 -40.43 -1.12 23.82
C LEU A 53 -39.54 -1.85 24.84
N VAL A 54 -39.63 -3.18 24.90
CA VAL A 54 -38.71 -4.03 25.68
C VAL A 54 -37.34 -4.05 25.02
N ASP A 55 -37.28 -4.22 23.70
CA ASP A 55 -36.03 -4.21 22.93
C ASP A 55 -35.32 -2.86 23.04
N ASP A 56 -36.08 -1.75 23.02
CA ASP A 56 -35.59 -0.38 23.23
C ASP A 56 -35.22 -0.09 24.71
N GLY A 57 -35.48 -1.03 25.63
CA GLY A 57 -35.21 -0.90 27.06
C GLY A 57 -36.13 0.07 27.81
N LEU A 58 -37.24 0.49 27.20
CA LEU A 58 -38.22 1.42 27.77
C LEU A 58 -39.27 0.75 28.65
N ILE A 59 -39.55 -0.53 28.42
CA ILE A 59 -40.39 -1.39 29.28
C ILE A 59 -39.51 -2.52 29.82
N ASP A 60 -39.66 -2.86 31.09
CA ASP A 60 -39.06 -4.08 31.66
C ASP A 60 -40.03 -5.24 31.49
N SER A 61 -39.46 -6.43 31.30
CA SER A 61 -40.22 -7.67 31.32
C SER A 61 -39.49 -8.73 32.12
N ASP A 62 -40.22 -9.51 32.90
CA ASP A 62 -39.67 -10.66 33.61
C ASP A 62 -40.66 -11.81 33.64
N LYS A 63 -40.12 -13.03 33.65
CA LYS A 63 -40.91 -14.26 33.64
C LYS A 63 -40.99 -14.82 35.06
N ILE A 64 -42.19 -14.75 35.64
CA ILE A 64 -42.48 -15.28 36.97
C ILE A 64 -43.40 -16.49 36.81
N GLY A 65 -42.86 -17.68 37.10
CA GLY A 65 -43.55 -18.95 36.86
C GLY A 65 -43.83 -19.18 35.37
N THR A 66 -45.09 -19.32 35.00
CA THR A 66 -45.52 -19.54 33.61
C THR A 66 -45.84 -18.26 32.85
N SER A 67 -45.83 -17.10 33.51
CA SER A 67 -46.31 -15.83 32.95
C SER A 67 -45.20 -14.79 32.83
N ILE A 68 -45.27 -13.96 31.79
CA ILE A 68 -44.38 -12.81 31.60
C ILE A 68 -45.14 -11.56 32.03
N TYR A 69 -44.50 -10.75 32.89
CA TYR A 69 -44.99 -9.49 33.39
C TYR A 69 -44.22 -8.35 32.74
N TYR A 70 -44.93 -7.27 32.42
CA TYR A 70 -44.39 -6.06 31.82
C TYR A 70 -44.67 -4.87 32.73
N TRP A 71 -43.70 -3.97 32.90
CA TRP A 71 -43.88 -2.73 33.67
C TRP A 71 -42.93 -1.64 33.19
N SER A 72 -43.26 -0.39 33.49
CA SER A 72 -42.34 0.74 33.29
C SER A 72 -42.69 1.87 34.24
N PHE A 73 -41.67 2.50 34.82
CA PHE A 73 -41.83 3.63 35.74
C PHE A 73 -41.21 4.91 35.15
N PRO A 74 -41.77 6.09 35.45
CA PRO A 74 -41.27 7.37 34.93
C PRO A 74 -39.77 7.60 35.16
N SER A 75 -39.22 7.07 36.25
CA SER A 75 -37.80 7.16 36.61
C SER A 75 -36.89 6.44 35.62
N LYS A 76 -37.37 5.40 34.92
CA LYS A 76 -36.56 4.55 34.03
C LYS A 76 -36.02 5.33 32.83
N GLY A 77 -36.89 6.07 32.13
CA GLY A 77 -36.50 6.86 30.96
C GLY A 77 -35.48 7.95 31.31
N ILE A 78 -35.63 8.59 32.48
CA ILE A 78 -34.69 9.60 32.98
C ILE A 78 -33.34 8.97 33.31
N ASN A 79 -33.33 7.84 34.04
CA ASN A 79 -32.10 7.17 34.43
C ASN A 79 -31.33 6.61 33.24
N LEU A 80 -32.03 6.06 32.23
CA LEU A 80 -31.41 5.58 31.00
C LEU A 80 -30.70 6.71 30.25
N ARG A 81 -31.37 7.86 30.10
CA ARG A 81 -30.80 9.05 29.45
C ARG A 81 -29.62 9.61 30.25
N LYS A 82 -29.72 9.69 31.58
CA LYS A 82 -28.61 10.13 32.45
C LYS A 82 -27.39 9.22 32.34
N ARG A 83 -27.61 7.89 32.32
CA ARG A 83 -26.52 6.91 32.14
C ARG A 83 -25.84 7.12 30.79
N LYS A 84 -26.62 7.20 29.71
CA LYS A 84 -26.11 7.41 28.35
C LYS A 84 -25.35 8.73 28.21
N LEU A 85 -25.86 9.80 28.84
CA LEU A 85 -25.17 11.09 28.91
C LEU A 85 -23.82 10.94 29.63
N SER A 86 -23.80 10.33 30.81
CA SER A 86 -22.56 10.11 31.57
C SER A 86 -21.53 9.28 30.80
N GLU A 87 -21.96 8.23 30.10
CA GLU A 87 -21.09 7.42 29.25
C GLU A 87 -20.49 8.23 28.09
N ILE A 88 -21.30 9.02 27.40
CA ILE A 88 -20.84 9.86 26.29
C ILE A 88 -19.91 10.96 26.78
N THR A 89 -20.24 11.63 27.90
CA THR A 89 -19.39 12.65 28.51
C THR A 89 -18.02 12.09 28.88
N LYS A 90 -17.96 10.91 29.52
CA LYS A 90 -16.68 10.25 29.82
C LYS A 90 -15.86 9.98 28.56
N LYS A 91 -16.48 9.43 27.51
CA LYS A 91 -15.80 9.18 26.23
C LYS A 91 -15.28 10.47 25.61
N TYR A 92 -16.06 11.54 25.65
CA TYR A 92 -15.66 12.84 25.15
C TYR A 92 -14.45 13.40 25.92
N GLU A 93 -14.48 13.32 27.25
CA GLU A 93 -13.35 13.75 28.10
C GLU A 93 -12.08 12.94 27.81
N ASP A 94 -12.19 11.62 27.64
CA ASP A 94 -11.05 10.76 27.32
C ASP A 94 -10.45 11.10 25.94
N VAL A 95 -11.31 11.30 24.93
CA VAL A 95 -10.88 11.69 23.59
C VAL A 95 -10.25 13.09 23.60
N SER A 96 -10.87 14.04 24.30
CA SER A 96 -10.36 15.41 24.42
C SER A 96 -8.99 15.46 25.11
N LYS A 97 -8.78 14.66 26.16
CA LYS A 97 -7.47 14.51 26.81
C LYS A 97 -6.42 13.93 25.86
N LYS A 98 -6.76 12.88 25.10
CA LYS A 98 -5.86 12.29 24.10
C LYS A 98 -5.50 13.28 23.00
N GLN A 99 -6.49 14.03 22.49
CA GLN A 99 -6.26 15.06 21.48
C GLN A 99 -5.31 16.14 21.99
N LYS A 100 -5.52 16.59 23.24
CA LYS A 100 -4.64 17.59 23.85
C LYS A 100 -3.20 17.07 23.98
N LEU A 101 -3.01 15.86 24.53
CA LEU A 101 -1.68 15.23 24.65
C LEU A 101 -0.99 15.08 23.29
N MET A 102 -1.73 14.71 22.25
CA MET A 102 -1.18 14.56 20.90
C MET A 102 -0.79 15.91 20.29
N ASN A 103 -1.58 16.96 20.49
CA ASN A 103 -1.22 18.31 20.07
C ASN A 103 0.00 18.85 20.83
N ASP A 104 0.05 18.64 22.16
CA ASP A 104 1.19 19.06 22.98
C ASP A 104 2.47 18.32 22.51
N THR A 105 2.37 17.02 22.22
CA THR A 105 3.50 16.23 21.68
C THR A 105 3.93 16.72 20.30
N LEU A 106 2.98 17.09 19.42
CA LEU A 106 3.28 17.63 18.09
C LEU A 106 3.93 19.02 18.16
N GLN A 107 3.56 19.82 19.16
CA GLN A 107 4.16 21.13 19.39
C GLN A 107 5.56 21.02 20.02
N ASP A 108 5.77 20.05 20.90
CA ASP A 108 7.06 19.78 21.53
C ASP A 108 8.04 19.06 20.59
N SER A 109 7.54 18.31 19.60
CA SER A 109 8.38 17.84 18.51
C SER A 109 8.82 19.03 17.68
N ASP A 110 10.09 19.38 17.79
CA ASP A 110 10.78 20.47 17.09
C ASP A 110 10.96 20.14 15.58
N ILE A 111 9.85 19.87 14.90
CA ILE A 111 9.77 19.48 13.48
C ILE A 111 10.44 20.55 12.59
N ASN A 112 10.45 21.80 13.04
CA ASN A 112 10.99 22.93 12.29
C ASN A 112 12.54 22.98 12.28
N GLN A 113 13.24 22.41 13.27
CA GLN A 113 14.72 22.41 13.27
C GLN A 113 15.33 21.30 12.40
N ASP A 114 14.55 20.27 12.08
CA ASP A 114 15.02 19.13 11.31
C ASP A 114 14.64 19.20 9.83
N GLU A 115 13.74 20.10 9.41
CA GLU A 115 13.30 20.20 8.02
C GLU A 115 14.42 20.68 7.08
N ASP A 116 15.20 21.69 7.48
CA ASP A 116 16.35 22.18 6.69
C ASP A 116 17.47 21.12 6.59
N LYS A 117 17.75 20.42 7.70
CA LYS A 117 18.75 19.33 7.71
C LYS A 117 18.28 18.14 6.89
N LEU A 118 17.00 17.77 7.01
CA LEU A 118 16.39 16.70 6.24
C LEU A 118 16.42 17.02 4.75
N SER A 119 16.03 18.25 4.36
CA SER A 119 16.09 18.70 2.98
C SER A 119 17.52 18.64 2.42
N LYS A 120 18.52 19.03 3.22
CA LYS A 120 19.92 18.96 2.81
C LYS A 120 20.39 17.50 2.63
N ILE A 121 20.10 16.63 3.59
CA ILE A 121 20.46 15.21 3.52
C ILE A 121 19.78 14.53 2.32
N LEU A 122 18.50 14.83 2.07
CA LEU A 122 17.77 14.32 0.91
C LEU A 122 18.41 14.79 -0.40
N GLY A 123 18.83 16.06 -0.48
CA GLY A 123 19.59 16.59 -1.62
C GLY A 123 20.90 15.84 -1.85
N GLU A 124 21.69 15.65 -0.80
CA GLU A 124 22.96 14.90 -0.85
C GLU A 124 22.75 13.44 -1.31
N ILE A 125 21.69 12.78 -0.84
CA ILE A 125 21.34 11.42 -1.29
C ILE A 125 21.04 11.42 -2.80
N THR A 126 20.23 12.36 -3.29
CA THR A 126 19.91 12.43 -4.72
C THR A 126 21.12 12.69 -5.59
N ASP A 127 22.04 13.56 -5.15
CA ASP A 127 23.28 13.84 -5.88
C ASP A 127 24.17 12.59 -5.96
N ILE A 128 24.36 11.89 -4.83
CA ILE A 128 25.14 10.66 -4.78
C ILE A 128 24.53 9.56 -5.66
N GLU A 129 23.20 9.41 -5.67
CA GLU A 129 22.52 8.43 -6.53
C GLU A 129 22.73 8.73 -8.03
N LEU A 130 22.72 10.00 -8.40
CA LEU A 130 22.97 10.45 -9.77
C LEU A 130 24.42 10.20 -10.20
N ASP A 131 25.38 10.50 -9.32
CA ASP A 131 26.80 10.20 -9.53
C ASP A 131 27.03 8.70 -9.66
N LEU A 132 26.43 7.89 -8.80
CA LEU A 132 26.53 6.43 -8.84
C LEU A 132 25.96 5.88 -10.15
N ALA A 133 24.81 6.38 -10.61
CA ALA A 133 24.23 5.99 -11.90
C ALA A 133 25.16 6.35 -13.08
N THR A 134 25.78 7.53 -13.03
CA THR A 134 26.74 7.99 -14.04
C THR A 134 27.98 7.12 -14.06
N LEU A 135 28.56 6.84 -12.89
CA LEU A 135 29.77 6.03 -12.73
C LEU A 135 29.53 4.57 -13.18
N LYS A 136 28.35 4.01 -12.88
CA LYS A 136 27.94 2.69 -13.39
C LYS A 136 27.84 2.67 -14.92
N ARG A 137 27.29 3.72 -15.54
CA ARG A 137 27.24 3.81 -17.00
C ARG A 137 28.65 3.85 -17.60
N GLN A 138 29.56 4.64 -17.01
CA GLN A 138 30.95 4.69 -17.44
C GLN A 138 31.67 3.35 -17.28
N LEU A 139 31.41 2.63 -16.18
CA LEU A 139 31.99 1.30 -15.97
C LEU A 139 31.59 0.31 -17.06
N VAL A 140 30.32 0.33 -17.48
CA VAL A 140 29.83 -0.48 -18.61
C VAL A 140 30.49 -0.04 -19.92
N GLU A 141 30.61 1.26 -20.16
CA GLU A 141 31.27 1.80 -21.37
C GLU A 141 32.74 1.36 -21.48
N PHE A 142 33.46 1.32 -20.36
CA PHE A 142 34.86 0.93 -20.31
C PHE A 142 35.08 -0.56 -20.02
N GLN A 143 34.03 -1.38 -19.97
CA GLN A 143 34.12 -2.80 -19.62
C GLN A 143 35.03 -3.59 -20.57
N ASP A 144 35.07 -3.21 -21.85
CA ASP A 144 35.87 -3.87 -22.87
C ASP A 144 37.30 -3.32 -22.97
N ASN A 145 37.60 -2.20 -22.28
CA ASN A 145 38.91 -1.54 -22.29
C ASN A 145 39.81 -2.05 -21.16
N ASP A 146 39.91 -3.37 -21.03
CA ASP A 146 40.80 -4.01 -20.07
C ASP A 146 42.27 -3.79 -20.48
N PRO A 147 43.06 -3.04 -19.68
CA PRO A 147 44.45 -2.74 -20.02
C PRO A 147 45.31 -3.99 -20.20
N GLU A 148 45.05 -5.04 -19.41
CA GLU A 148 45.81 -6.29 -19.49
C GLU A 148 45.51 -7.02 -20.80
N LYS A 149 44.25 -7.03 -21.25
CA LYS A 149 43.89 -7.60 -22.55
C LYS A 149 44.47 -6.80 -23.71
N PHE A 150 44.47 -5.46 -23.60
CA PHE A 150 45.05 -4.59 -24.60
C PHE A 150 46.56 -4.83 -24.75
N ASP A 151 47.29 -4.89 -23.64
CA ASP A 151 48.73 -5.14 -23.64
C ASP A 151 49.09 -6.55 -24.14
N ALA A 152 48.27 -7.55 -23.78
CA ALA A 152 48.40 -8.91 -24.31
C ALA A 152 48.19 -8.95 -25.83
N LEU A 153 47.17 -8.24 -26.33
CA LEU A 153 46.91 -8.12 -27.77
C LEU A 153 48.08 -7.43 -28.48
N LYS A 154 48.58 -6.32 -27.93
CA LYS A 154 49.71 -5.57 -28.49
C LYS A 154 50.96 -6.45 -28.59
N THR A 155 51.28 -7.20 -27.54
CA THR A 155 52.43 -8.12 -27.54
C THR A 155 52.27 -9.22 -28.58
N LYS A 156 51.07 -9.81 -28.69
CA LYS A 156 50.76 -10.83 -29.70
C LYS A 156 50.86 -10.29 -31.12
N THR A 157 50.39 -9.07 -31.37
CA THR A 157 50.47 -8.41 -32.68
C THR A 157 51.92 -8.20 -33.11
N VAL A 158 52.82 -7.81 -32.20
CA VAL A 158 54.26 -7.72 -32.50
C VAL A 158 54.80 -9.08 -32.95
N GLY A 159 54.52 -10.15 -32.20
CA GLY A 159 54.99 -11.50 -32.58
C GLY A 159 54.41 -12.00 -33.91
N LEU A 160 53.15 -11.68 -34.22
CA LEU A 160 52.53 -12.01 -35.50
C LEU A 160 53.13 -11.22 -36.66
N LYS A 161 53.44 -9.94 -36.44
CA LYS A 161 54.12 -9.08 -37.41
C LYS A 161 55.51 -9.62 -37.74
N ASP A 162 56.30 -9.95 -36.72
CA ASP A 162 57.63 -10.53 -36.91
C ASP A 162 57.55 -11.88 -37.66
N ALA A 163 56.57 -12.72 -37.31
CA ALA A 163 56.34 -13.99 -38.00
C ALA A 163 55.95 -13.79 -39.48
N ALA A 164 55.06 -12.84 -39.78
CA ALA A 164 54.66 -12.51 -41.14
C ALA A 164 55.86 -12.01 -41.96
N ASN A 165 56.64 -11.08 -41.43
CA ASN A 165 57.85 -10.55 -42.07
C ASN A 165 58.90 -11.65 -42.32
N ARG A 166 59.07 -12.58 -41.38
CA ARG A 166 59.93 -13.76 -41.57
C ARG A 166 59.46 -14.66 -42.73
N TRP A 167 58.16 -14.84 -42.90
CA TRP A 167 57.63 -15.58 -44.06
C TRP A 167 57.80 -14.79 -45.36
N THR A 168 57.66 -13.47 -45.34
CA THR A 168 57.98 -12.59 -46.47
C THR A 168 59.44 -12.74 -46.90
N ASP A 169 60.39 -12.73 -45.94
CA ASP A 169 61.81 -13.01 -46.21
C ASP A 169 62.02 -14.37 -46.88
N ASN A 170 61.40 -15.42 -46.33
CA ASN A 170 61.49 -16.77 -46.87
C ASN A 170 60.97 -16.84 -48.31
N ILE A 171 59.84 -16.19 -48.60
CA ILE A 171 59.25 -16.13 -49.94
C ILE A 171 60.20 -15.43 -50.92
N PHE A 172 60.78 -14.28 -50.53
CA PHE A 172 61.75 -13.57 -51.37
C PHE A 172 63.04 -14.34 -51.58
N ALA A 173 63.55 -15.02 -50.56
CA ALA A 173 64.72 -15.88 -50.66
C ALA A 173 64.50 -17.03 -51.66
N VAL A 174 63.38 -17.75 -51.55
CA VAL A 174 63.02 -18.84 -52.47
C VAL A 174 62.84 -18.31 -53.90
N LYS A 175 62.15 -17.18 -54.09
CA LYS A 175 62.00 -16.54 -55.41
C LYS A 175 63.36 -16.21 -56.03
N THR A 176 64.25 -15.62 -55.25
CA THR A 176 65.60 -15.25 -55.70
C THR A 176 66.42 -16.49 -56.08
N TRP A 177 66.36 -17.54 -55.25
CA TRP A 177 67.05 -18.79 -55.54
C TRP A 177 66.51 -19.49 -56.80
N CYS A 178 65.19 -19.59 -56.96
CA CYS A 178 64.56 -20.18 -58.15
C CYS A 178 64.94 -19.41 -59.43
N LYS A 179 64.93 -18.07 -59.37
CA LYS A 179 65.36 -17.21 -60.48
C LYS A 179 66.83 -17.48 -60.85
N ASN A 180 67.73 -17.56 -59.87
CA ASN A 180 69.16 -17.75 -60.10
C ASN A 180 69.54 -19.16 -60.54
N LYS A 181 68.87 -20.20 -59.99
CA LYS A 181 69.21 -21.60 -60.24
C LYS A 181 68.55 -22.17 -61.49
N PHE A 182 67.33 -21.76 -61.78
CA PHE A 182 66.51 -22.32 -62.86
C PHE A 182 66.13 -21.32 -63.95
N LEU A 183 66.59 -20.06 -63.86
CA LEU A 183 66.29 -18.98 -64.82
C LEU A 183 64.79 -18.72 -64.99
N ILE A 184 63.99 -18.99 -63.96
CA ILE A 184 62.54 -18.73 -63.97
C ILE A 184 62.28 -17.26 -63.65
N GLU A 185 61.48 -16.59 -64.49
CA GLU A 185 61.07 -15.21 -64.23
C GLU A 185 60.18 -15.07 -63.00
N GLY A 186 60.43 -14.05 -62.18
CA GLY A 186 59.69 -13.81 -60.94
C GLY A 186 58.17 -13.61 -61.15
N LYS A 187 57.75 -13.07 -62.30
CA LYS A 187 56.33 -12.91 -62.64
C LYS A 187 55.61 -14.25 -62.82
N VAL A 188 56.29 -15.24 -63.37
CA VAL A 188 55.75 -16.60 -63.54
C VAL A 188 55.57 -17.27 -62.19
N LEU A 189 56.56 -17.15 -61.30
CA LEU A 189 56.47 -17.66 -59.92
C LEU A 189 55.34 -16.97 -59.13
N ASN A 190 55.22 -15.65 -59.23
CA ASN A 190 54.16 -14.91 -58.56
C ASN A 190 52.77 -15.38 -58.99
N LYS A 191 52.55 -15.50 -60.31
CA LYS A 191 51.27 -15.98 -60.85
C LYS A 191 50.98 -17.43 -60.44
N GLN A 192 51.99 -18.30 -60.45
CA GLN A 192 51.82 -19.72 -60.14
C GLN A 192 51.48 -19.97 -58.66
N PHE A 193 52.09 -19.22 -57.75
CA PHE A 193 51.91 -19.39 -56.30
C PHE A 193 50.97 -18.35 -55.67
N GLY A 194 50.34 -17.49 -56.47
CA GLY A 194 49.42 -16.46 -55.99
C GLY A 194 50.09 -15.40 -55.11
N ILE A 195 51.34 -15.06 -55.37
CA ILE A 195 52.10 -14.06 -54.61
C ILE A 195 51.69 -12.67 -55.10
N PRO A 196 51.12 -11.80 -54.23
CA PRO A 196 50.75 -10.44 -54.60
C PRO A 196 51.94 -9.63 -55.10
N GLU A 197 51.72 -8.71 -56.04
CA GLU A 197 52.78 -7.83 -56.57
C GLU A 197 53.19 -6.74 -55.58
N ASP A 198 52.27 -6.38 -54.67
CA ASP A 198 52.41 -5.42 -53.58
C ASP A 198 52.80 -6.08 -52.24
N LEU A 199 53.19 -7.36 -52.25
CA LEU A 199 53.68 -8.02 -51.05
C LEU A 199 54.95 -7.31 -50.56
N ASP A 200 54.88 -6.76 -49.36
CA ASP A 200 55.99 -6.09 -48.67
C ASP A 200 55.96 -6.39 -47.16
N TYR A 201 56.94 -5.87 -46.42
CA TYR A 201 56.98 -5.95 -44.98
C TYR A 201 55.81 -5.19 -44.33
N ILE A 202 55.27 -5.77 -43.27
CA ILE A 202 54.26 -5.13 -42.44
C ILE A 202 54.98 -4.20 -41.46
N GLU A 203 54.52 -2.93 -41.36
CA GLU A 203 54.96 -1.90 -40.40
C GLU A 203 54.22 -1.94 -39.05
#